data_AF-A0A523YTZ7-F1
#
_entry.id   AF-A0A523YTZ7-F1
#
_cell.length_a   1.000
_cell.length_b   1.000
_cell.length_c   1.000
_cell.angle_alpha   90.00
_cell.angle_beta   90.00
_cell.angle_gamma   90.00
#
_symmetry.space_group_name_H-M   'P 1'
#
loop_
_entity.id
_entity.type
_entity.pdbx_description
1 polymer ?
#
loop_
_entity_poly.entity_id
_entity_poly.type
_entity_poly.pdbx_seq_one_letter_code
_entity_poly.pdbx_strand_id
1 'polypeptide(L)'
;MLILTRRLGESITIGDNIKVSVLGIHGRQVRLGIEAPPEVIVHREEIYVKIQEENRKAAKSIKKDLVNIVNLIKKKIKGKSIDQTGSAKIDYKDRPPKDGRSRRGSEGTVR
;
A
#
# COMPACT_ATOMS: atom_id res chain seq x y z
N MET A 1 25.42 14.31 -6.97
CA MET A 1 24.94 15.10 -5.82
C MET A 1 24.96 16.57 -6.21
N LEU A 2 23.86 17.30 -6.05
CA LEU A 2 23.79 18.75 -6.28
C LEU A 2 23.77 19.45 -4.93
N ILE A 3 24.58 20.50 -4.76
CA ILE A 3 24.74 21.22 -3.49
C ILE A 3 24.20 22.64 -3.67
N LEU A 4 23.24 23.02 -2.84
CA LEU A 4 22.64 24.34 -2.84
C LEU A 4 22.63 24.89 -1.41
N THR A 5 23.06 26.14 -1.24
CA THR A 5 22.93 26.84 0.05
C THR A 5 21.66 27.67 0.03
N ARG A 6 20.80 27.46 1.03
CA ARG A 6 19.57 28.23 1.24
C ARG A 6 19.57 28.92 2.59
N ARG A 7 19.02 30.13 2.63
CA ARG A 7 18.75 30.87 3.87
C ARG A 7 17.35 30.55 4.40
N LEU A 8 17.08 30.99 5.61
CA LEU A 8 15.76 30.85 6.25
C LEU A 8 14.70 31.55 5.39
N GLY A 9 13.60 30.86 5.11
CA GLY A 9 12.53 31.33 4.22
C GLY A 9 12.76 31.04 2.73
N GLU A 10 13.96 30.64 2.31
CA GLU A 10 14.20 30.26 0.93
C GLU A 10 13.75 28.80 0.66
N SER A 11 13.47 28.51 -0.62
CA SER A 11 13.05 27.20 -1.07
C SER A 11 13.83 26.71 -2.30
N ILE A 12 13.74 25.39 -2.51
CA ILE A 12 14.28 24.64 -3.64
C ILE A 12 13.11 23.87 -4.25
N THR A 13 12.98 23.92 -5.56
CA THR A 13 11.98 23.14 -6.29
C THR A 13 12.66 21.98 -7.03
N ILE A 14 12.06 20.79 -6.97
CA ILE A 14 12.53 19.58 -7.65
C ILE A 14 11.42 19.15 -8.62
N GLY A 15 11.70 19.27 -9.93
CA GLY A 15 10.67 19.15 -10.96
C GLY A 15 9.58 20.21 -10.76
N ASP A 16 8.34 19.83 -11.05
CA ASP A 16 7.19 20.75 -11.00
C ASP A 16 6.35 20.61 -9.72
N ASN A 17 6.46 19.48 -9.03
CA ASN A 17 5.52 19.11 -7.95
C ASN A 17 6.14 19.05 -6.55
N ILE A 18 7.47 19.12 -6.43
CA ILE A 18 8.15 19.01 -5.13
C ILE A 18 8.81 20.34 -4.77
N LYS A 19 8.52 20.84 -3.57
CA LYS A 19 9.13 22.05 -3.00
C LYS A 19 9.68 21.77 -1.62
N VAL A 20 10.93 22.15 -1.39
CA VAL A 20 11.62 22.04 -0.11
C VAL A 20 11.93 23.43 0.40
N SER A 21 11.41 23.80 1.57
CA SER A 21 11.57 25.13 2.17
C SER A 21 12.33 25.05 3.50
N VAL A 22 13.23 26.01 3.75
CA VAL A 22 13.89 26.14 5.05
C VAL A 22 13.02 26.97 5.99
N LEU A 23 12.33 26.31 6.91
CA LEU A 23 11.38 26.96 7.84
C LEU A 23 12.08 27.58 9.05
N GLY A 24 13.23 27.03 9.46
CA GLY A 24 13.93 27.53 10.63
C GLY A 24 15.26 26.83 10.88
N ILE A 25 16.17 27.52 11.56
CA ILE A 25 17.48 26.98 11.95
C ILE A 25 17.59 27.14 13.47
N HIS A 26 17.79 26.02 14.17
CA HIS A 26 17.90 25.96 15.63
C HIS A 26 19.25 25.33 15.98
N GLY A 27 20.26 26.18 16.14
CA GLY A 27 21.64 25.74 16.38
C GLY A 27 22.14 24.84 15.24
N ARG A 28 22.23 23.53 15.51
CA ARG A 28 22.67 22.51 14.53
C ARG A 28 21.53 21.81 13.79
N GLN A 29 20.27 22.09 14.15
CA GLN A 29 19.10 21.47 13.52
C GLN A 29 18.44 22.43 12.54
N VAL A 30 17.99 21.91 11.41
CA VAL A 30 17.25 22.69 10.40
C VAL A 30 15.85 22.11 10.29
N ARG A 31 14.84 22.97 10.36
CA ARG A 31 13.44 22.62 10.07
C ARG A 31 13.22 22.77 8.58
N LEU A 32 13.00 21.65 7.91
CA LEU A 32 12.66 21.60 6.50
C LEU A 32 11.15 21.35 6.35
N GLY A 33 10.50 22.17 5.53
CA GLY A 33 9.18 21.89 4.98
C GLY A 33 9.34 21.19 3.64
N ILE A 34 8.61 20.11 3.41
CA ILE A 34 8.60 19.39 2.14
C ILE A 34 7.15 19.31 1.69
N GLU A 35 6.86 19.98 0.58
CA GLU A 35 5.59 19.88 -0.14
C GLU A 35 5.81 18.95 -1.32
N ALA A 36 5.04 17.88 -1.39
CA ALA A 36 5.09 16.90 -2.47
C ALA A 36 3.68 16.37 -2.73
N PRO A 37 3.37 15.91 -3.95
CA PRO A 37 2.08 15.30 -4.27
C PRO A 37 1.91 13.97 -3.51
N PRO A 38 0.67 13.48 -3.31
CA PRO A 38 0.39 12.30 -2.50
C PRO A 38 0.99 11.00 -3.06
N GLU A 39 1.32 10.97 -4.35
CA GLU A 39 2.01 9.87 -5.02
C GLU A 39 3.49 9.73 -4.61
N VAL A 40 4.11 10.82 -4.14
CA VAL A 40 5.51 10.83 -3.72
C VAL A 40 5.57 10.68 -2.20
N ILE A 41 6.03 9.51 -1.75
CA ILE A 41 6.16 9.22 -0.32
C ILE A 41 7.45 9.87 0.21
N VAL A 42 7.31 10.69 1.25
CA VAL A 42 8.44 11.34 1.92
C VAL A 42 8.74 10.60 3.23
N HIS A 43 9.98 10.15 3.38
CA HIS A 43 10.47 9.50 4.58
C HIS A 43 11.71 10.19 5.12
N ARG A 44 11.97 10.00 6.42
CA ARG A 44 13.30 10.28 6.98
C ARG A 44 14.25 9.16 6.58
N GLU A 45 15.49 9.51 6.26
CA GLU A 45 16.48 8.58 5.71
C GLU A 45 16.67 7.35 6.61
N GLU A 46 16.80 7.55 7.91
CA GLU A 46 17.02 6.47 8.87
C GLU A 46 15.86 5.48 8.94
N ILE A 47 14.64 5.94 8.64
CA ILE A 47 13.45 5.09 8.61
C ILE A 47 13.39 4.33 7.29
N TYR A 48 13.69 5.02 6.18
CA TYR A 48 13.71 4.42 4.85
C TYR A 48 14.70 3.25 4.76
N VAL A 49 15.92 3.44 5.27
CA VAL A 49 16.96 2.40 5.30
C VAL A 49 16.49 1.17 6.10
N LYS A 50 15.93 1.38 7.29
CA LYS A 50 15.41 0.28 8.13
C LYS A 50 14.31 -0.52 7.44
N ILE A 51 13.35 0.16 6.80
CA ILE A 51 12.27 -0.49 6.06
C ILE A 51 12.85 -1.37 4.94
N GLN A 52 13.81 -0.84 4.18
CA GLN A 52 14.44 -1.60 3.10
C GLN A 52 15.21 -2.83 3.60
N GLU A 53 15.93 -2.70 4.71
CA GLU A 53 16.67 -3.81 5.31
C GLU A 53 15.74 -4.92 5.79
N GLU A 54 14.67 -4.57 6.50
CA GLU A 54 13.69 -5.55 6.99
C GLU A 54 12.94 -6.23 5.83
N ASN A 55 12.54 -5.49 4.80
CA ASN A 55 11.95 -6.06 3.60
C ASN A 55 12.91 -7.06 2.92
N ARG A 56 14.20 -6.73 2.86
CA ARG A 56 15.22 -7.62 2.30
C ARG A 56 15.44 -8.86 3.17
N LYS A 57 15.39 -8.75 4.49
CA LYS A 57 15.48 -9.90 5.41
C LYS A 57 14.29 -10.83 5.23
N ALA A 58 13.07 -10.27 5.23
CA ALA A 58 11.83 -11.02 5.03
C ALA A 58 11.82 -11.78 3.69
N ALA A 59 12.33 -11.17 2.61
CA ALA A 59 12.40 -11.81 1.31
C ALA A 59 13.36 -13.02 1.25
N LYS A 60 14.33 -13.14 2.16
CA LYS A 60 15.34 -14.22 2.13
C LYS A 60 14.90 -15.52 2.81
N SER A 61 13.96 -15.49 3.76
CA SER A 61 13.67 -16.65 4.62
C SER A 61 12.50 -17.54 4.16
N ILE A 62 12.04 -17.37 2.91
CA ILE A 62 10.76 -17.90 2.42
C ILE A 62 10.64 -19.44 2.51
N LYS A 63 11.64 -20.24 2.11
CA LYS A 63 11.44 -21.69 1.96
C LYS A 63 11.23 -22.45 3.27
N LYS A 64 12.03 -22.16 4.30
CA LYS A 64 11.96 -22.87 5.58
C LYS A 64 10.76 -22.41 6.41
N ASP A 65 10.45 -21.11 6.35
CA ASP A 65 9.36 -20.51 7.09
C ASP A 65 8.00 -20.96 6.55
N LEU A 66 7.84 -21.05 5.22
CA LEU A 66 6.60 -21.56 4.61
C LEU A 66 6.27 -22.99 5.01
N VAL A 67 7.26 -23.89 5.02
CA VAL A 67 7.05 -25.30 5.42
C VAL A 67 6.64 -25.39 6.89
N ASN A 68 7.27 -24.60 7.76
CA ASN A 68 6.93 -24.54 9.18
C ASN A 68 5.52 -23.98 9.40
N ILE A 69 5.13 -22.93 8.67
CA ILE A 69 3.79 -22.33 8.74
C ILE A 69 2.73 -23.35 8.30
N VAL A 70 2.92 -24.06 7.19
CA VAL A 70 1.97 -25.09 6.72
C VAL A 70 1.79 -26.19 7.77
N ASN A 71 2.88 -26.61 8.44
CA ASN A 71 2.82 -27.62 9.49
C ASN A 71 2.09 -27.11 10.75
N LEU A 72 2.31 -25.85 11.14
CA LEU A 72 1.59 -25.19 12.24
C LEU A 72 0.09 -25.08 11.95
N ILE A 73 -0.28 -24.66 10.74
CA ILE A 73 -1.68 -24.55 10.31
C ILE A 73 -2.34 -25.94 10.28
N LYS A 74 -1.68 -26.96 9.71
CA LYS A 74 -2.18 -28.34 9.73
C LYS A 74 -2.39 -28.86 11.14
N LYS A 75 -1.47 -28.59 12.07
CA LYS A 75 -1.59 -28.99 13.48
C LYS A 75 -2.78 -28.32 14.17
N LYS A 76 -3.04 -27.05 13.87
CA LYS A 76 -4.17 -26.29 14.42
C LYS A 76 -5.52 -26.73 13.84
N ILE A 77 -5.56 -27.12 12.56
CA ILE A 77 -6.74 -27.72 11.91
C ILE A 77 -7.02 -29.12 12.47
N LYS A 78 -5.99 -29.94 12.72
CA LYS A 78 -6.13 -31.27 13.33
C LYS A 78 -6.60 -31.24 14.80
N GLY A 79 -6.42 -30.10 15.50
CA GLY A 79 -6.82 -29.91 16.90
C GLY A 79 -8.26 -29.43 17.10
N LYS A 80 -8.99 -29.11 16.03
CA LYS A 80 -10.46 -28.99 16.06
C LYS A 80 -11.03 -30.33 15.61
N SER A 81 -11.38 -31.18 16.56
CA SER A 81 -12.36 -32.23 16.31
C SER A 81 -13.58 -31.56 15.70
N ILE A 82 -13.83 -31.89 14.44
CA ILE A 82 -15.13 -31.73 13.82
C ILE A 82 -16.01 -32.73 14.56
N ASP A 83 -16.70 -32.23 15.58
CA ASP A 83 -17.89 -32.91 16.08
C ASP A 83 -18.85 -32.93 14.88
N GLN A 84 -19.23 -34.13 14.48
CA GLN A 84 -20.06 -34.38 13.32
C GLN A 84 -21.43 -33.71 13.51
N THR A 85 -21.71 -32.62 12.80
CA THR A 85 -23.01 -32.41 12.13
C THR A 85 -22.98 -31.21 11.19
N GLY A 86 -23.45 -31.42 9.97
CA GLY A 86 -23.78 -30.34 9.04
C GLY A 86 -22.69 -30.03 8.02
N SER A 87 -22.71 -30.74 6.89
CA SER A 87 -22.24 -30.15 5.64
C SER A 87 -23.02 -28.84 5.43
N ALA A 88 -22.36 -27.70 5.66
CA ALA A 88 -22.91 -26.41 5.31
C ALA A 88 -23.07 -26.39 3.78
N LYS A 89 -24.27 -26.75 3.31
CA LYS A 89 -24.72 -26.50 1.96
C LYS A 89 -24.59 -25.00 1.73
N ILE A 90 -23.67 -24.60 0.87
CA ILE A 90 -23.60 -23.22 0.39
C ILE A 90 -24.74 -23.09 -0.63
N ASP A 91 -25.90 -22.65 -0.15
CA ASP A 91 -27.07 -22.36 -1.00
C ASP A 91 -26.79 -21.07 -1.78
N TYR A 92 -26.66 -21.17 -3.10
CA TYR A 92 -26.37 -20.06 -4.02
C TYR A 92 -27.60 -19.16 -4.26
N LYS A 93 -28.45 -18.93 -3.25
CA LYS A 93 -29.73 -18.23 -3.46
C LYS A 93 -29.67 -16.70 -3.41
N ASP A 94 -28.57 -16.09 -2.96
CA ASP A 94 -28.47 -14.63 -2.88
C ASP A 94 -27.40 -14.03 -3.80
N ARG A 95 -27.36 -14.46 -5.08
CA ARG A 95 -26.73 -13.61 -6.11
C ARG A 95 -27.71 -12.48 -6.44
N PRO A 96 -27.36 -11.20 -6.25
CA PRO A 96 -28.17 -10.11 -6.76
C PRO A 96 -28.31 -10.28 -8.28
N PRO A 97 -29.51 -10.10 -8.87
CA PRO A 97 -29.70 -10.22 -10.31
C PRO A 97 -28.72 -9.28 -11.02
N LYS A 98 -28.02 -9.77 -12.03
CA LYS A 98 -27.33 -8.88 -12.96
C LYS A 98 -28.41 -8.02 -13.64
N ASP A 99 -28.38 -6.72 -13.38
CA ASP A 99 -29.21 -5.74 -14.09
C ASP A 99 -28.90 -5.81 -15.59
N GLY A 100 -29.72 -6.59 -16.30
CA GLY A 100 -29.75 -6.63 -17.74
C GLY A 100 -30.35 -5.34 -18.27
N ARG A 101 -29.54 -4.29 -18.47
CA ARG A 101 -29.91 -3.22 -19.40
C ARG A 101 -29.73 -3.72 -20.83
N SER A 102 -30.73 -4.48 -21.29
CA SER A 102 -31.07 -4.59 -22.69
C SER A 102 -32.35 -3.78 -22.93
N ARG A 103 -32.17 -2.57 -23.45
CA ARG A 103 -33.15 -1.86 -24.30
C ARG A 103 -32.30 -1.39 -25.48
N ARG A 104 -32.23 -2.11 -26.61
CA ARG A 104 -33.29 -2.36 -27.62
C ARG A 104 -34.12 -1.10 -27.87
N GLY A 105 -33.87 -0.48 -29.02
CA GLY A 105 -34.53 0.73 -29.48
C GLY A 105 -33.78 1.36 -30.64
N SER A 106 -33.60 0.60 -31.71
CA SER A 106 -33.41 1.15 -33.05
C SER A 106 -34.64 1.98 -33.41
N GLU A 107 -34.45 3.25 -33.74
CA GLU A 107 -35.32 3.96 -34.69
C GLU A 107 -34.55 5.18 -35.19
N GLY A 108 -34.21 5.16 -36.48
CA GLY A 108 -33.70 6.32 -37.17
C GLY A 108 -34.83 7.29 -37.47
N THR A 109 -34.51 8.57 -37.63
CA THR A 109 -35.18 9.44 -38.58
C THR A 109 -34.19 10.51 -39.03
N VAL A 110 -34.15 10.66 -40.35
CA VAL A 110 -33.42 11.60 -41.18
C VAL A 110 -33.96 13.01 -40.99
N ARG A 111 -33.07 14.00 -40.83
CA ARG A 111 -33.02 15.29 -41.57
C ARG A 111 -31.91 16.17 -41.05
#